data_AF-A0A925LUJ0-F1
#
_entry.id   AF-A0A925LUJ0-F1
#
_cell.length_a   1.000
_cell.length_b   1.000
_cell.length_c   1.000
_cell.angle_alpha   90.00
_cell.angle_beta   90.00
_cell.angle_gamma   90.00
#
_symmetry.space_group_name_H-M   'P 1'
#
loop_
_entity.id
_entity.type
_entity.pdbx_description
1 polymer ?
#
loop_
_entity_poly.entity_id
_entity_poly.type
_entity_poly.pdbx_seq_one_letter_code
_entity_poly.pdbx_strand_id
1 'polypeptide(L)'
;MKSYPGLVSAGVFSTGVVLITLAGCGSESQPTTVAPETVATTPAASTAGTTTTSVAENGETKVADDEHLHKPGAHGGIIIPIGSDSYHAEAVIESGGSFRLLMLGKDETRIQEVDVQPVKAFIKVIGDPNATPIELVAVPQDGDSPDKTSQFVGQLPEAFRGRQLDVTIPNLRIAGERFRVGFTTVTQSHAEEMPESLPSDEERSLYLTAGGKYTEADIQANGGVTASKKFKGLVSSHNMFPKPGDRICPITETKANADFTWIVDGKSYQFCCPPCVDEFVKLAKEHPDQLKAPDSYVKPVSDAKDSGSKEIDR
;
A
#
# COMPACT_ATOMS: atom_id res chain seq x y z
N MET A 1 25.13 -32.29 36.83
CA MET A 1 26.18 -33.01 36.09
C MET A 1 25.71 -34.44 35.80
N LYS A 2 25.28 -34.72 34.57
CA LYS A 2 25.04 -36.08 34.09
C LYS A 2 25.68 -36.18 32.71
N SER A 3 26.79 -36.90 32.65
CA SER A 3 27.58 -37.17 31.47
C SER A 3 26.98 -38.34 30.70
N TYR A 4 26.89 -38.23 29.38
CA TYR A 4 26.73 -39.35 28.46
C TYR A 4 27.84 -39.28 27.41
N PRO A 5 28.66 -40.34 27.25
CA PRO A 5 29.53 -40.50 26.10
C PRO A 5 28.93 -41.50 25.10
N GLY A 6 29.11 -41.23 23.80
CA GLY A 6 28.74 -42.12 22.71
C GLY A 6 28.26 -41.30 21.53
N LEU A 7 28.66 -41.52 20.29
CA LEU A 7 29.41 -42.60 19.69
C LEU A 7 30.02 -42.04 18.40
N VAL A 8 31.25 -42.47 18.10
CA VAL A 8 31.97 -42.22 16.86
C VAL A 8 31.25 -42.92 15.71
N SER A 9 31.08 -42.24 14.57
CA SER A 9 31.00 -42.94 13.28
C SER A 9 31.66 -42.10 12.19
N ALA A 10 32.79 -42.62 11.71
CA ALA A 10 33.54 -42.12 10.57
C ALA A 10 32.86 -42.61 9.29
N GLY A 11 32.50 -41.69 8.40
CA GLY A 11 32.05 -41.96 7.03
C GLY A 11 33.06 -41.39 6.05
N VAL A 12 33.87 -42.27 5.47
CA VAL A 12 34.83 -42.04 4.39
C VAL A 12 34.11 -42.19 3.03
N PHE A 13 34.75 -41.67 1.97
CA PHE A 13 34.47 -41.85 0.52
C PHE A 13 33.46 -40.84 -0.06
N SER A 14 33.68 -40.21 -1.23
CA SER A 14 34.61 -40.51 -2.31
C SER A 14 34.85 -39.25 -3.15
N THR A 15 36.10 -39.01 -3.51
CA THR A 15 36.54 -38.07 -4.56
C THR A 15 36.02 -38.52 -5.92
N GLY A 16 35.26 -37.66 -6.60
CA GLY A 16 34.89 -37.81 -8.00
C GLY A 16 35.31 -36.57 -8.78
N VAL A 17 36.53 -36.58 -9.30
CA VAL A 17 37.02 -35.62 -10.30
C VAL A 17 36.45 -36.04 -11.65
N VAL A 18 35.66 -35.18 -12.28
CA VAL A 18 35.31 -35.29 -13.70
C VAL A 18 35.79 -34.02 -14.38
N LEU A 19 36.96 -34.13 -15.04
CA LEU A 19 37.43 -33.20 -16.05
C LEU A 19 36.66 -33.49 -17.34
N ILE A 20 35.89 -32.53 -17.85
CA ILE A 20 35.46 -32.51 -19.24
C ILE A 20 36.05 -31.25 -19.87
N THR A 21 37.15 -31.45 -20.60
CA THR A 21 37.68 -30.48 -21.56
C THR A 21 37.03 -30.75 -22.91
N LEU A 22 36.17 -29.84 -23.37
CA LEU A 22 35.80 -29.75 -24.78
C LEU A 22 36.29 -28.42 -25.32
N ALA A 23 37.33 -28.52 -26.15
CA ALA A 23 37.80 -27.47 -27.03
C ALA A 23 36.78 -27.28 -28.16
N GLY A 24 36.34 -26.04 -28.38
CA GLY A 24 35.51 -25.65 -29.51
C GLY A 24 36.00 -24.32 -30.06
N CYS A 25 36.77 -24.38 -31.14
CA CYS A 25 37.16 -23.24 -31.97
C CYS A 25 35.96 -22.74 -32.78
N GLY A 26 35.86 -21.42 -33.00
CA GLY A 26 35.21 -20.93 -34.22
C GLY A 26 34.56 -19.55 -34.16
N SER A 27 35.17 -18.63 -34.91
CA SER A 27 34.53 -17.53 -35.65
C SER A 27 34.27 -16.22 -34.90
N GLU A 28 35.35 -15.45 -34.83
CA GLU A 28 35.40 -14.00 -34.86
C GLU A 28 34.59 -13.44 -36.05
N SER A 29 33.56 -12.66 -35.76
CA SER A 29 32.86 -11.81 -36.75
C SER A 29 32.96 -10.36 -36.26
N GLN A 30 33.74 -9.56 -36.99
CA GLN A 30 33.80 -8.11 -36.81
C GLN A 30 32.45 -7.45 -37.14
N PRO A 31 31.99 -6.43 -36.39
CA PRO A 31 30.96 -5.54 -36.87
C PRO A 31 31.56 -4.49 -37.82
N THR A 32 31.09 -4.53 -39.07
CA THR A 32 31.34 -3.50 -40.08
C THR A 32 30.81 -2.15 -39.59
N THR A 33 31.73 -1.20 -39.41
CA THR A 33 31.42 0.21 -39.22
C THR A 33 30.97 0.79 -40.56
N VAL A 34 29.70 1.20 -40.67
CA VAL A 34 29.24 2.03 -41.80
C VAL A 34 28.45 3.22 -41.26
N ALA A 35 29.05 4.39 -41.38
CA ALA A 35 28.42 5.71 -41.51
C ALA A 35 29.48 6.62 -42.18
N PRO A 36 29.15 7.74 -42.85
CA PRO A 36 27.82 8.38 -42.98
C PRO A 36 27.44 8.71 -44.45
N GLU A 37 26.15 8.93 -44.73
CA GLU A 37 25.76 9.79 -45.85
C GLU A 37 24.95 10.98 -45.34
N THR A 38 25.62 12.12 -45.45
CA THR A 38 25.13 13.48 -45.28
C THR A 38 24.34 13.85 -46.53
N VAL A 39 23.02 14.05 -46.41
CA VAL A 39 22.26 14.78 -47.44
C VAL A 39 21.73 16.07 -46.81
N ALA A 40 22.37 17.15 -47.21
CA ALA A 40 21.91 18.51 -47.00
C ALA A 40 20.80 18.82 -48.00
N THR A 41 19.63 19.24 -47.51
CA THR A 41 18.63 19.93 -48.34
C THR A 41 17.96 21.02 -47.50
N THR A 42 18.19 22.27 -47.90
CA THR A 42 17.51 23.50 -47.47
C THR A 42 17.52 24.44 -48.68
N PRO A 43 16.62 25.44 -48.85
CA PRO A 43 15.20 25.58 -48.48
C PRO A 43 14.32 25.88 -49.71
N ALA A 44 12.99 25.80 -49.55
CA ALA A 44 12.06 26.54 -50.41
C ALA A 44 11.05 27.29 -49.55
N ALA A 45 11.07 28.61 -49.67
CA ALA A 45 10.12 29.53 -49.09
C ALA A 45 8.74 29.36 -49.74
N SER A 46 7.68 29.44 -48.93
CA SER A 46 6.38 29.90 -49.42
C SER A 46 5.61 30.64 -48.33
N THR A 47 4.83 31.59 -48.79
CA THR A 47 4.43 32.83 -48.14
C THR A 47 2.99 32.75 -47.65
N ALA A 48 2.74 33.39 -46.50
CA ALA A 48 1.51 34.01 -46.01
C ALA A 48 0.16 33.24 -46.02
N GLY A 49 -0.48 33.24 -44.84
CA GLY A 49 -1.88 32.89 -44.67
C GLY A 49 -2.36 33.05 -43.23
N THR A 50 -2.66 34.30 -42.85
CA THR A 50 -3.42 34.74 -41.67
C THR A 50 -4.60 33.83 -41.32
N THR A 51 -4.84 33.53 -40.03
CA THR A 51 -6.09 33.82 -39.29
C THR A 51 -5.95 33.46 -37.80
N THR A 52 -6.21 34.50 -37.00
CA THR A 52 -6.55 34.61 -35.58
C THR A 52 -7.37 33.44 -35.00
N THR A 53 -7.12 33.01 -33.76
CA THR A 53 -8.14 32.79 -32.69
C THR A 53 -7.47 32.42 -31.36
N SER A 54 -7.79 33.23 -30.35
CA SER A 54 -7.65 33.13 -28.88
C SER A 54 -6.97 31.89 -28.25
N VAL A 55 -5.88 32.17 -27.55
CA VAL A 55 -5.38 31.35 -26.43
C VAL A 55 -6.25 31.66 -25.21
N ALA A 56 -7.08 30.70 -24.81
CA ALA A 56 -7.67 30.67 -23.48
C ALA A 56 -6.76 29.82 -22.58
N GLU A 57 -6.40 30.45 -21.49
CA GLU A 57 -5.62 30.01 -20.36
C GLU A 57 -6.40 28.99 -19.50
N ASN A 58 -5.67 28.12 -18.81
CA ASN A 58 -6.10 27.23 -17.72
C ASN A 58 -7.08 26.09 -18.02
N GLY A 59 -6.51 24.94 -18.39
CA GLY A 59 -7.08 23.61 -18.15
C GLY A 59 -6.26 22.86 -17.11
N GLU A 60 -6.34 23.27 -15.85
CA GLU A 60 -5.85 22.47 -14.72
C GLU A 60 -6.73 21.21 -14.65
N THR A 61 -6.22 20.12 -15.23
CA THR A 61 -6.85 18.81 -15.14
C THR A 61 -6.63 18.33 -13.71
N LYS A 62 -7.61 18.65 -12.86
CA LYS A 62 -7.73 18.11 -11.51
C LYS A 62 -7.95 16.60 -11.67
N VAL A 63 -6.86 15.84 -11.65
CA VAL A 63 -6.92 14.40 -11.42
C VAL A 63 -7.53 14.26 -10.04
N ALA A 64 -8.79 13.86 -9.99
CA ALA A 64 -9.39 13.42 -8.75
C ALA A 64 -8.64 12.15 -8.37
N ASP A 65 -7.68 12.29 -7.45
CA ASP A 65 -7.14 11.20 -6.66
C ASP A 65 -8.32 10.65 -5.85
N ASP A 66 -9.05 9.74 -6.47
CA ASP A 66 -9.97 8.86 -5.79
C ASP A 66 -9.04 7.91 -5.00
N GLU A 67 -8.73 8.29 -3.75
CA GLU A 67 -7.94 7.49 -2.81
C GLU A 67 -8.67 6.15 -2.56
N HIS A 68 -8.40 5.17 -3.43
CA HIS A 68 -8.91 3.82 -3.29
C HIS A 68 -8.15 3.14 -2.15
N LEU A 69 -8.81 2.95 -1.01
CA LEU A 69 -8.28 2.14 0.09
C LEU A 69 -7.90 0.74 -0.42
N HIS A 70 -6.62 0.41 -0.36
CA HIS A 70 -6.13 -0.93 -0.69
C HIS A 70 -6.53 -1.91 0.42
N LYS A 71 -7.35 -2.90 0.07
CA LYS A 71 -7.67 -4.00 0.98
C LYS A 71 -6.41 -4.81 1.27
N PRO A 72 -6.28 -5.42 2.46
CA PRO A 72 -5.31 -6.49 2.66
C PRO A 72 -5.54 -7.56 1.60
N GLY A 73 -4.46 -7.98 0.92
CA GLY A 73 -4.56 -9.00 -0.10
C GLY A 73 -4.92 -10.36 0.48
N ALA A 74 -5.39 -11.27 -0.38
CA ALA A 74 -5.85 -12.59 0.04
C ALA A 74 -4.75 -13.43 0.72
N HIS A 75 -3.49 -13.09 0.48
CA HIS A 75 -2.31 -13.75 1.04
C HIS A 75 -1.66 -12.95 2.18
N GLY A 76 -2.36 -11.93 2.69
CA GLY A 76 -1.85 -11.02 3.71
C GLY A 76 -0.81 -10.02 3.18
N GLY A 77 -0.75 -9.84 1.86
CA GLY A 77 0.14 -8.88 1.21
C GLY A 77 -0.50 -7.51 0.98
N ILE A 78 0.27 -6.64 0.35
CA ILE A 78 -0.13 -5.29 -0.05
C ILE A 78 -0.57 -5.33 -1.50
N ILE A 79 -1.82 -4.93 -1.77
CA ILE A 79 -2.30 -4.76 -3.14
C ILE A 79 -1.82 -3.42 -3.70
N ILE A 80 -1.23 -3.46 -4.88
CA ILE A 80 -0.61 -2.33 -5.56
C ILE A 80 -1.27 -2.16 -6.93
N PRO A 81 -1.92 -1.01 -7.21
CA PRO A 81 -2.50 -0.74 -8.51
C PRO A 81 -1.41 -0.45 -9.54
N ILE A 82 -1.61 -0.91 -10.77
CA ILE A 82 -0.66 -0.77 -11.88
C ILE A 82 -1.41 -0.30 -13.12
N GLY A 83 -0.87 0.72 -13.81
CA GLY A 83 -1.42 1.19 -15.08
C GLY A 83 -2.83 1.76 -14.95
N SER A 84 -3.01 2.71 -14.04
CA SER A 84 -4.32 3.34 -13.77
C SER A 84 -5.40 2.32 -13.42
N ASP A 85 -5.10 1.41 -12.48
CA ASP A 85 -6.04 0.40 -11.98
C ASP A 85 -6.42 -0.69 -13.01
N SER A 86 -5.69 -0.78 -14.11
CA SER A 86 -5.93 -1.81 -15.14
C SER A 86 -5.45 -3.19 -14.69
N TYR A 87 -4.44 -3.21 -13.81
CA TYR A 87 -3.84 -4.40 -13.24
C TYR A 87 -3.53 -4.16 -11.77
N HIS A 88 -3.33 -5.25 -11.04
CA HIS A 88 -2.89 -5.20 -9.65
C HIS A 88 -1.70 -6.14 -9.45
N ALA A 89 -0.97 -5.92 -8.38
CA ALA A 89 -0.06 -6.93 -7.86
C ALA A 89 -0.18 -6.99 -6.34
N GLU A 90 -0.09 -8.19 -5.77
CA GLU A 90 0.01 -8.37 -4.32
C GLU A 90 1.47 -8.65 -3.95
N ALA A 91 2.06 -7.76 -3.15
CA ALA A 91 3.38 -7.95 -2.57
C ALA A 91 3.28 -8.62 -1.20
N VAL A 92 3.83 -9.82 -1.07
CA VAL A 92 3.86 -10.59 0.18
C VAL A 92 5.31 -10.70 0.65
N ILE A 93 5.60 -10.22 1.85
CA ILE A 93 6.92 -10.33 2.47
C ILE A 93 6.80 -11.13 3.76
N GLU A 94 7.45 -12.29 3.80
CA GLU A 94 7.43 -13.17 4.96
C GLU A 94 8.55 -12.82 5.94
N SER A 95 8.42 -13.27 7.20
CA SER A 95 9.43 -13.07 8.24
C SER A 95 10.81 -13.67 7.90
N GLY A 96 10.83 -14.75 7.10
CA GLY A 96 12.05 -15.35 6.55
C GLY A 96 12.72 -14.51 5.44
N GLY A 97 12.13 -13.38 5.05
CA GLY A 97 12.60 -12.52 3.97
C GLY A 97 12.25 -13.01 2.56
N SER A 98 11.40 -14.03 2.43
CA SER A 98 10.81 -14.39 1.14
C SER A 98 9.95 -13.22 0.66
N PHE A 99 10.20 -12.72 -0.55
CA PHE A 99 9.40 -11.68 -1.18
C PHE A 99 8.75 -12.27 -2.42
N ARG A 100 7.41 -12.33 -2.39
CA ARG A 100 6.58 -12.75 -3.51
C ARG A 100 5.82 -11.55 -4.08
N LEU A 101 5.77 -11.47 -5.41
CA LEU A 101 4.94 -10.55 -6.15
C LEU A 101 3.95 -11.38 -6.98
N LEU A 102 2.68 -11.35 -6.60
CA LEU A 102 1.60 -12.06 -7.27
C LEU A 102 0.94 -11.11 -8.26
N MET A 103 0.79 -11.52 -9.51
CA MET A 103 0.18 -10.71 -10.56
C MET A 103 -1.34 -10.93 -10.59
N LEU A 104 -2.08 -9.83 -10.49
CA LEU A 104 -3.53 -9.82 -10.38
C LEU A 104 -4.15 -8.97 -11.49
N GLY A 105 -5.39 -9.29 -11.87
CA GLY A 105 -6.13 -8.54 -12.87
C GLY A 105 -6.63 -7.21 -12.34
N LYS A 106 -7.48 -6.54 -13.14
CA LYS A 106 -8.30 -5.41 -12.66
C LYS A 106 -9.17 -5.81 -11.47
N ASP A 107 -9.71 -7.03 -11.51
CA ASP A 107 -10.35 -7.67 -10.36
C ASP A 107 -9.26 -8.38 -9.54
N GLU A 108 -8.99 -7.88 -8.34
CA GLU A 108 -7.96 -8.39 -7.42
C GLU A 108 -8.16 -9.88 -7.07
N THR A 109 -9.35 -10.44 -7.29
CA THR A 109 -9.62 -11.87 -7.04
C THR A 109 -9.22 -12.77 -8.22
N ARG A 110 -8.82 -12.18 -9.35
CA ARG A 110 -8.44 -12.90 -10.56
C ARG A 110 -6.93 -12.85 -10.78
N ILE A 111 -6.35 -14.01 -11.00
CA ILE A 111 -4.94 -14.15 -11.36
C ILE A 111 -4.70 -13.54 -12.75
N GLN A 112 -3.60 -12.78 -12.90
CA GLN A 112 -3.14 -12.22 -14.17
C GLN A 112 -1.82 -12.86 -14.59
N GLU A 113 -1.88 -13.71 -15.60
CA GLU A 113 -0.67 -14.24 -16.24
C GLU A 113 0.09 -13.13 -16.98
N VAL A 114 1.41 -13.15 -16.87
CA VAL A 114 2.34 -12.27 -17.61
C VAL A 114 3.44 -13.11 -18.26
N ASP A 115 4.13 -12.55 -19.24
CA ASP A 115 5.31 -13.20 -19.82
C ASP A 115 6.40 -13.43 -18.77
N VAL A 116 7.04 -14.60 -18.82
CA VAL A 116 8.26 -14.87 -18.06
C VAL A 116 9.31 -13.84 -18.45
N GLN A 117 9.79 -13.08 -17.47
CA GLN A 117 10.74 -11.99 -17.68
C GLN A 117 11.63 -11.79 -16.45
N PRO A 118 12.86 -11.26 -16.62
CA PRO A 118 13.68 -10.88 -15.50
C PRO A 118 13.10 -9.63 -14.81
N VAL A 119 12.86 -9.72 -13.51
CA VAL A 119 12.37 -8.58 -12.71
C VAL A 119 13.43 -8.21 -11.68
N LYS A 120 13.74 -6.91 -11.60
CA LYS A 120 14.67 -6.35 -10.62
C LYS A 120 13.92 -5.37 -9.73
N ALA A 121 13.97 -5.59 -8.42
CA ALA A 121 13.40 -4.68 -7.43
C ALA A 121 14.54 -3.93 -6.72
N PHE A 122 14.34 -2.66 -6.45
CA PHE A 122 15.23 -1.83 -5.64
C PHE A 122 14.57 -1.62 -4.29
N ILE A 123 15.24 -2.09 -3.25
CA ILE A 123 14.74 -2.08 -1.87
C ILE A 123 15.52 -1.03 -1.09
N LYS A 124 14.81 -0.16 -0.39
CA LYS A 124 15.37 0.90 0.44
C LYS A 124 14.70 0.84 1.81
N VAL A 125 15.46 0.92 2.90
CA VAL A 125 14.86 1.08 4.24
C VAL A 125 14.35 2.51 4.34
N ILE A 126 13.14 2.71 4.87
CA ILE A 126 12.61 4.07 5.05
C ILE A 126 13.59 4.91 5.89
N GLY A 127 13.96 6.08 5.38
CA GLY A 127 14.95 6.98 5.97
C GLY A 127 16.40 6.75 5.55
N ASP A 128 16.75 5.61 4.95
CA ASP A 128 18.09 5.35 4.41
C ASP A 128 18.19 5.85 2.96
N PRO A 129 19.18 6.65 2.55
CA PRO A 129 19.29 7.11 1.16
C PRO A 129 19.65 6.00 0.15
N ASN A 130 20.15 4.84 0.60
CA ASN A 130 20.67 3.80 -0.26
C ASN A 130 19.62 2.76 -0.64
N ALA A 131 19.62 2.36 -1.91
CA ALA A 131 18.80 1.26 -2.41
C ALA A 131 19.68 0.05 -2.76
N THR A 132 19.24 -1.14 -2.37
CA THR A 132 19.88 -2.42 -2.72
C THR A 132 19.02 -3.15 -3.74
N PRO A 133 19.59 -3.55 -4.90
CA PRO A 133 18.85 -4.32 -5.89
C PRO A 133 18.73 -5.79 -5.43
N ILE A 134 17.57 -6.37 -5.69
CA ILE A 134 17.33 -7.81 -5.62
C ILE A 134 16.72 -8.29 -6.95
N GLU A 135 16.95 -9.55 -7.27
CA GLU A 135 16.33 -10.20 -8.42
C GLU A 135 15.08 -10.94 -7.98
N LEU A 136 13.99 -10.77 -8.73
CA LEU A 136 12.78 -11.56 -8.60
C LEU A 136 12.69 -12.50 -9.80
N VAL A 137 12.64 -13.79 -9.54
CA VAL A 137 12.59 -14.86 -10.53
C VAL A 137 11.14 -15.28 -10.76
N ALA A 138 10.75 -15.45 -12.02
CA ALA A 138 9.45 -16.01 -12.38
C ALA A 138 9.34 -17.44 -11.86
N VAL A 139 8.26 -17.73 -11.13
CA VAL A 139 7.93 -19.08 -10.64
C VAL A 139 6.50 -19.38 -11.10
N PRO A 140 6.32 -19.98 -12.28
CA PRO A 140 5.00 -20.37 -12.77
C PRO A 140 4.23 -21.22 -11.76
N GLN A 141 2.93 -20.95 -11.63
CA GLN A 141 2.01 -21.67 -10.76
C GLN A 141 1.22 -22.73 -11.52
N ASP A 142 0.56 -23.61 -10.77
CA ASP A 142 -0.40 -24.56 -11.33
C ASP A 142 -1.55 -23.80 -12.02
N GLY A 143 -1.68 -24.00 -13.33
CA GLY A 143 -2.70 -23.34 -14.15
C GLY A 143 -2.17 -22.22 -15.05
N ASP A 144 -0.96 -21.72 -14.82
CA ASP A 144 -0.32 -20.76 -15.73
C ASP A 144 -0.07 -21.41 -17.10
N SER A 145 -0.28 -20.65 -18.18
CA SER A 145 0.04 -21.10 -19.53
C SER A 145 1.55 -21.32 -19.73
N PRO A 146 1.97 -22.14 -20.72
CA PRO A 146 3.38 -22.24 -21.11
C PRO A 146 3.99 -20.86 -21.39
N ASP A 147 5.22 -20.65 -20.93
CA ASP A 147 5.99 -19.39 -21.05
C ASP A 147 5.37 -18.18 -20.32
N LYS A 148 4.36 -18.40 -19.48
CA LYS A 148 3.76 -17.40 -18.60
C LYS A 148 4.08 -17.68 -17.14
N THR A 149 3.87 -16.64 -16.33
CA THR A 149 3.87 -16.76 -14.88
C THR A 149 2.87 -15.78 -14.28
N SER A 150 2.31 -16.13 -13.14
CA SER A 150 1.55 -15.22 -12.29
C SER A 150 2.30 -14.84 -11.00
N GLN A 151 3.52 -15.31 -10.80
CA GLN A 151 4.28 -15.09 -9.56
C GLN A 151 5.77 -14.84 -9.82
N PHE A 152 6.31 -13.81 -9.16
CA PHE A 152 7.75 -13.60 -9.04
C PHE A 152 8.20 -13.77 -7.59
N VAL A 153 9.36 -14.38 -7.38
CA VAL A 153 9.92 -14.64 -6.04
C VAL A 153 11.36 -14.16 -5.97
N GLY A 154 11.68 -13.46 -4.88
CA GLY A 154 13.05 -13.12 -4.53
C GLY A 154 13.31 -13.29 -3.04
N GLN A 155 14.57 -13.11 -2.65
CA GLN A 155 14.99 -13.19 -1.26
C GLN A 155 15.52 -11.83 -0.82
N LEU A 156 14.92 -11.28 0.23
CA LEU A 156 15.44 -10.10 0.89
C LEU A 156 16.72 -10.45 1.65
N PRO A 157 17.76 -9.60 1.53
CA PRO A 157 18.89 -9.57 2.45
C PRO A 157 18.43 -9.52 3.90
N GLU A 158 19.18 -10.17 4.78
CA GLU A 158 18.87 -10.27 6.21
C GLU A 158 18.68 -8.90 6.87
N ALA A 159 19.47 -7.89 6.45
CA ALA A 159 19.39 -6.52 6.92
C ALA A 159 18.03 -5.83 6.70
N PHE A 160 17.19 -6.34 5.79
CA PHE A 160 15.88 -5.77 5.47
C PHE A 160 14.69 -6.51 6.11
N ARG A 161 14.91 -7.67 6.72
CA ARG A 161 13.83 -8.48 7.30
C ARG A 161 13.22 -7.77 8.51
N GLY A 162 11.89 -7.72 8.57
CA GLY A 162 11.14 -7.05 9.64
C GLY A 162 11.28 -5.51 9.66
N ARG A 163 11.86 -4.92 8.61
CA ARG A 163 11.98 -3.46 8.46
C ARG A 163 10.88 -2.92 7.56
N GLN A 164 10.58 -1.63 7.69
CA GLN A 164 9.76 -0.92 6.72
C GLN A 164 10.61 -0.55 5.51
N LEU A 165 10.11 -0.86 4.31
CA LEU A 165 10.84 -0.76 3.05
C LEU A 165 10.06 0.10 2.05
N ASP A 166 10.78 0.93 1.31
CA ASP A 166 10.37 1.46 0.02
C ASP A 166 10.86 0.50 -1.07
N VAL A 167 9.94 0.01 -1.90
CA VAL A 167 10.24 -0.91 -2.99
C VAL A 167 9.93 -0.25 -4.32
N THR A 168 10.86 -0.35 -5.29
CA THR A 168 10.66 0.13 -6.67
C THR A 168 11.04 -0.94 -7.67
N ILE A 169 10.12 -1.23 -8.61
CA ILE A 169 10.34 -2.13 -9.74
C ILE A 169 10.21 -1.30 -11.02
N PRO A 170 11.31 -0.93 -11.70
CA PRO A 170 11.26 0.04 -12.79
C PRO A 170 10.77 -0.53 -14.14
N ASN A 171 10.81 -1.87 -14.31
CA ASN A 171 10.73 -2.51 -15.62
C ASN A 171 9.79 -3.72 -15.65
N LEU A 172 8.66 -3.67 -14.95
CA LEU A 172 7.68 -4.75 -15.02
C LEU A 172 6.90 -4.65 -16.34
N ARG A 173 6.84 -5.72 -17.14
CA ARG A 173 6.05 -5.74 -18.38
C ARG A 173 4.77 -6.54 -18.21
N ILE A 174 3.67 -5.99 -18.70
CA ILE A 174 2.35 -6.63 -18.69
C ILE A 174 1.73 -6.35 -20.05
N ALA A 175 1.31 -7.40 -20.78
CA ALA A 175 0.73 -7.29 -22.12
C ALA A 175 1.57 -6.45 -23.13
N GLY A 176 2.90 -6.51 -23.04
CA GLY A 176 3.81 -5.76 -23.92
C GLY A 176 4.06 -4.31 -23.49
N GLU A 177 3.28 -3.77 -22.55
CA GLU A 177 3.51 -2.46 -21.94
C GLU A 177 4.51 -2.56 -20.77
N ARG A 178 5.14 -1.44 -20.40
CA ARG A 178 6.15 -1.38 -19.32
C ARG A 178 5.70 -0.41 -18.24
N PHE A 179 5.69 -0.91 -17.01
CA PHE A 179 5.25 -0.21 -15.83
C PHE A 179 6.39 -0.03 -14.83
N ARG A 180 6.36 1.11 -14.13
CA ARG A 180 7.13 1.34 -12.92
C ARG A 180 6.20 1.14 -11.73
N VAL A 181 6.52 0.18 -10.88
CA VAL A 181 5.76 -0.10 -9.67
C VAL A 181 6.55 0.42 -8.48
N GLY A 182 5.89 1.16 -7.59
CA GLY A 182 6.47 1.66 -6.36
C GLY A 182 5.48 1.47 -5.22
N PHE A 183 5.94 0.96 -4.09
CA PHE A 183 5.11 0.80 -2.90
C PHE A 183 5.95 0.85 -1.64
N THR A 184 5.30 1.07 -0.51
CA THR A 184 5.93 1.01 0.81
C THR A 184 5.35 -0.19 1.56
N THR A 185 6.19 -0.89 2.33
CA THR A 185 5.72 -2.05 3.13
C THR A 185 5.01 -1.64 4.40
N VAL A 186 4.85 -0.34 4.62
CA VAL A 186 3.90 0.19 5.58
C VAL A 186 2.53 -0.04 4.94
N THR A 187 1.96 -1.22 5.13
CA THR A 187 0.51 -1.23 5.30
C THR A 187 0.24 -0.17 6.35
N GLN A 188 -0.62 0.80 6.09
CA GLN A 188 -1.28 1.51 7.17
C GLN A 188 -2.06 0.47 7.97
N SER A 189 -1.34 -0.33 8.76
CA SER A 189 -1.83 -0.86 9.98
C SER A 189 -2.06 0.39 10.81
N HIS A 190 -3.27 0.95 10.71
CA HIS A 190 -3.96 1.24 11.96
C HIS A 190 -3.82 -0.04 12.75
N ALA A 191 -2.86 -0.02 13.69
CA ALA A 191 -2.38 -1.23 14.33
C ALA A 191 -3.58 -2.07 14.75
N GLU A 192 -3.61 -3.34 14.34
CA GLU A 192 -4.52 -4.31 14.96
C GLU A 192 -4.25 -4.40 16.47
N GLU A 193 -3.11 -3.89 16.95
CA GLU A 193 -2.93 -3.48 18.33
C GLU A 193 -3.71 -2.20 18.60
N MET A 194 -4.94 -2.42 19.06
CA MET A 194 -5.72 -1.43 19.79
C MET A 194 -4.82 -0.72 20.80
N PRO A 195 -4.83 0.63 20.85
CA PRO A 195 -4.07 1.34 21.87
C PRO A 195 -4.46 0.79 23.24
N GLU A 196 -3.46 0.48 24.04
CA GLU A 196 -3.67 -0.04 25.39
C GLU A 196 -4.49 0.98 26.19
N SER A 197 -5.44 0.50 26.99
CA SER A 197 -6.21 1.35 27.88
C SER A 197 -5.24 2.14 28.76
N LEU A 198 -5.50 3.43 28.93
CA LEU A 198 -4.72 4.26 29.84
C LEU A 198 -4.75 3.69 31.27
N PRO A 199 -3.65 3.84 32.04
CA PRO A 199 -3.68 3.64 33.49
C PRO A 199 -4.78 4.49 34.15
N SER A 200 -5.38 4.00 35.24
CA SER A 200 -6.57 4.63 35.84
C SER A 200 -6.40 6.10 36.20
N ASP A 201 -5.21 6.50 36.66
CA ASP A 201 -4.96 7.89 37.08
C ASP A 201 -4.78 8.83 35.88
N GLU A 202 -4.13 8.34 34.82
CA GLU A 202 -4.00 9.05 33.54
C GLU A 202 -5.35 9.19 32.84
N GLU A 203 -6.15 8.11 32.83
CA GLU A 203 -7.50 8.13 32.30
C GLU A 203 -8.36 9.16 33.06
N ARG A 204 -8.30 9.19 34.39
CA ARG A 204 -9.01 10.20 35.19
C ARG A 204 -8.56 11.60 34.86
N SER A 205 -7.26 11.86 34.72
CA SER A 205 -6.74 13.18 34.34
C SER A 205 -7.19 13.58 32.93
N LEU A 206 -7.26 12.62 32.00
CA LEU A 206 -7.71 12.85 30.64
C LEU A 206 -9.19 13.25 30.59
N TYR A 207 -10.06 12.61 31.37
CA TYR A 207 -11.50 12.86 31.29
C TYR A 207 -12.04 13.86 32.31
N LEU A 208 -11.36 14.09 33.43
CA LEU A 208 -11.89 14.90 34.54
C LEU A 208 -11.16 16.23 34.71
N THR A 209 -10.46 16.68 33.68
CA THR A 209 -9.80 17.99 33.64
C THR A 209 -9.97 18.57 32.24
N ALA A 210 -10.43 19.80 32.10
CA ALA A 210 -10.56 20.41 30.79
C ALA A 210 -9.22 20.76 30.15
N GLY A 211 -9.24 20.96 28.84
CA GLY A 211 -8.13 21.44 28.04
C GLY A 211 -8.55 21.60 26.57
N GLY A 212 -7.96 22.55 25.86
CA GLY A 212 -8.28 22.82 24.45
C GLY A 212 -9.79 22.99 24.22
N LYS A 213 -10.35 22.17 23.32
CA LYS A 213 -11.79 22.11 23.01
C LYS A 213 -12.61 21.19 23.92
N TYR A 214 -11.98 20.48 24.86
CA TYR A 214 -12.68 19.67 25.85
C TYR A 214 -12.87 20.47 27.14
N THR A 215 -14.10 20.88 27.41
CA THR A 215 -14.44 21.87 28.45
C THR A 215 -15.08 21.23 29.70
N GLU A 216 -15.17 21.96 30.81
CA GLU A 216 -15.93 21.53 32.00
C GLU A 216 -17.39 21.22 31.68
N ALA A 217 -17.99 21.95 30.72
CA ALA A 217 -19.35 21.67 30.26
C ALA A 217 -19.42 20.28 29.60
N ASP A 218 -18.42 19.90 28.81
CA ASP A 218 -18.34 18.57 28.21
C ASP A 218 -18.14 17.48 29.27
N ILE A 219 -17.30 17.72 30.28
CA ILE A 219 -17.07 16.79 31.40
C ILE A 219 -18.40 16.53 32.12
N GLN A 220 -19.14 17.59 32.44
CA GLN A 220 -20.46 17.49 33.07
C GLN A 220 -21.48 16.79 32.17
N ALA A 221 -21.51 17.13 30.87
CA ALA A 221 -22.40 16.51 29.90
C ALA A 221 -22.12 15.01 29.70
N ASN A 222 -20.87 14.58 29.86
CA ASN A 222 -20.49 13.18 29.87
C ASN A 222 -20.69 12.48 31.23
N GLY A 223 -21.18 13.20 32.25
CA GLY A 223 -21.50 12.66 33.57
C GLY A 223 -20.33 12.63 34.56
N GLY A 224 -19.21 13.30 34.26
CA GLY A 224 -18.03 13.32 35.14
C GLY A 224 -17.42 11.94 35.37
N VAL A 225 -17.42 11.10 34.34
CA VAL A 225 -16.86 9.74 34.35
C VAL A 225 -15.80 9.57 33.28
N THR A 226 -15.01 8.51 33.38
CA THR A 226 -14.07 8.08 32.34
C THR A 226 -14.78 7.20 31.30
N ALA A 227 -14.17 7.00 30.13
CA ALA A 227 -14.72 6.12 29.11
C ALA A 227 -14.81 4.66 29.58
N SER A 228 -13.79 4.15 30.28
CA SER A 228 -13.80 2.78 30.84
C SER A 228 -14.97 2.54 31.77
N LYS A 229 -15.35 3.56 32.56
CA LYS A 229 -16.49 3.49 33.47
C LYS A 229 -17.82 3.64 32.73
N LYS A 230 -17.94 4.60 31.79
CA LYS A 230 -19.17 4.86 31.05
C LYS A 230 -19.59 3.68 30.19
N PHE A 231 -18.62 3.02 29.56
CA PHE A 231 -18.88 1.97 28.58
C PHE A 231 -18.62 0.55 29.10
N LYS A 232 -18.53 0.40 30.41
CA LYS A 232 -18.27 -0.90 31.06
C LYS A 232 -19.31 -1.95 30.61
N GLY A 233 -18.82 -3.06 30.06
CA GLY A 233 -19.64 -4.19 29.62
C GLY A 233 -20.23 -4.05 28.21
N LEU A 234 -19.96 -2.95 27.50
CA LEU A 234 -20.28 -2.83 26.08
C LEU A 234 -19.20 -3.48 25.22
N VAL A 235 -19.62 -4.05 24.10
CA VAL A 235 -18.73 -4.75 23.16
C VAL A 235 -18.30 -3.77 22.07
N SER A 236 -16.98 -3.60 21.92
CA SER A 236 -16.40 -2.82 20.82
C SER A 236 -16.58 -3.55 19.49
N SER A 237 -16.89 -2.81 18.43
CA SER A 237 -17.11 -3.35 17.08
C SER A 237 -16.21 -2.62 16.09
N HIS A 238 -15.25 -3.34 15.51
CA HIS A 238 -14.24 -2.77 14.61
C HIS A 238 -14.53 -3.18 13.17
N ASN A 239 -15.72 -2.83 12.66
CA ASN A 239 -16.03 -3.07 11.25
C ASN A 239 -15.21 -2.08 10.39
N MET A 240 -14.12 -2.58 9.82
CA MET A 240 -13.21 -1.85 8.91
C MET A 240 -13.88 -1.46 7.58
N PHE A 241 -15.09 -1.94 7.31
CA PHE A 241 -15.82 -1.70 6.06
C PHE A 241 -17.14 -0.96 6.31
N PRO A 242 -17.09 0.33 6.71
CA PRO A 242 -18.28 1.17 6.76
C PRO A 242 -18.86 1.33 5.35
N LYS A 243 -20.18 1.27 5.24
CA LYS A 243 -20.88 1.51 3.98
C LYS A 243 -21.00 3.02 3.74
N PRO A 244 -21.09 3.48 2.48
CA PRO A 244 -21.64 4.78 2.13
C PRO A 244 -22.79 5.23 3.04
N GLY A 245 -22.65 6.39 3.69
CA GLY A 245 -23.61 6.94 4.64
C GLY A 245 -23.49 6.45 6.08
N ASP A 246 -22.68 5.43 6.38
CA ASP A 246 -22.38 5.04 7.77
C ASP A 246 -21.56 6.14 8.47
N ARG A 247 -21.85 6.35 9.76
CA ARG A 247 -20.97 7.13 10.64
C ARG A 247 -19.66 6.37 10.83
N ILE A 248 -18.54 7.09 10.78
CA ILE A 248 -17.21 6.53 10.96
C ILE A 248 -16.55 7.07 12.23
N CYS A 249 -15.69 6.26 12.84
CA CYS A 249 -14.92 6.66 14.01
C CYS A 249 -13.92 7.75 13.60
N PRO A 250 -13.84 8.88 14.31
CA PRO A 250 -12.90 9.96 13.99
C PRO A 250 -11.42 9.59 14.06
N ILE A 251 -11.06 8.48 14.70
CA ILE A 251 -9.68 8.05 14.93
C ILE A 251 -9.22 7.00 13.91
N THR A 252 -10.08 6.00 13.64
CA THR A 252 -9.71 4.83 12.83
C THR A 252 -10.45 4.76 11.49
N GLU A 253 -11.42 5.65 11.27
CA GLU A 253 -12.30 5.66 10.10
C GLU A 253 -13.14 4.38 9.89
N THR A 254 -13.12 3.46 10.86
CA THR A 254 -13.99 2.27 10.89
C THR A 254 -15.43 2.65 11.19
N LYS A 255 -16.40 1.76 10.94
CA LYS A 255 -17.80 2.01 11.31
C LYS A 255 -17.92 2.34 12.80
N ALA A 256 -18.49 3.50 13.11
CA ALA A 256 -18.75 3.89 14.48
C ALA A 256 -19.89 3.06 15.07
N ASN A 257 -19.89 2.89 16.39
CA ASN A 257 -20.98 2.30 17.14
C ASN A 257 -21.66 3.40 17.96
N ALA A 258 -22.97 3.54 17.79
CA ALA A 258 -23.77 4.57 18.45
C ALA A 258 -23.73 4.48 19.99
N ASP A 259 -23.43 3.30 20.55
CA ASP A 259 -23.30 3.10 21.99
C ASP A 259 -22.05 3.77 22.58
N PHE A 260 -20.98 3.93 21.79
CA PHE A 260 -19.77 4.66 22.19
C PHE A 260 -19.88 6.12 21.74
N THR A 261 -20.69 6.89 22.48
CA THR A 261 -20.87 8.32 22.23
C THR A 261 -20.20 9.19 23.31
N TRP A 262 -19.44 10.20 22.88
CA TRP A 262 -18.78 11.16 23.76
C TRP A 262 -19.01 12.61 23.31
N ILE A 263 -19.15 13.51 24.28
CA ILE A 263 -19.35 14.95 24.03
C ILE A 263 -18.01 15.68 24.09
N VAL A 264 -17.71 16.49 23.08
CA VAL A 264 -16.53 17.38 23.00
C VAL A 264 -16.96 18.66 22.29
N ASP A 265 -16.58 19.84 22.80
CA ASP A 265 -16.97 21.13 22.22
C ASP A 265 -18.50 21.28 22.07
N GLY A 266 -19.25 20.75 23.04
CA GLY A 266 -20.72 20.70 23.05
C GLY A 266 -21.34 19.81 21.98
N LYS A 267 -20.54 19.02 21.25
CA LYS A 267 -20.98 18.20 20.12
C LYS A 267 -20.82 16.72 20.43
N SER A 268 -21.77 15.93 19.93
CA SER A 268 -21.80 14.48 20.10
C SER A 268 -21.01 13.77 19.00
N TYR A 269 -20.02 12.97 19.39
CA TYR A 269 -19.19 12.15 18.50
C TYR A 269 -19.41 10.67 18.77
N GLN A 270 -19.33 9.84 17.74
CA GLN A 270 -19.48 8.38 17.82
C GLN A 270 -18.16 7.69 17.52
N PHE A 271 -17.87 6.62 18.26
CA PHE A 271 -16.60 5.89 18.19
C PHE A 271 -16.85 4.40 17.99
N CYS A 272 -15.85 3.66 17.52
CA CYS A 272 -15.95 2.20 17.42
C CYS A 272 -15.67 1.50 18.77
N CYS A 273 -14.96 2.16 19.69
CA CYS A 273 -14.52 1.63 20.97
C CYS A 273 -14.09 2.72 21.99
N PRO A 274 -13.93 2.38 23.29
CA PRO A 274 -13.46 3.32 24.31
C PRO A 274 -12.05 3.90 24.07
N PRO A 275 -11.03 3.13 23.65
CA PRO A 275 -9.69 3.71 23.39
C PRO A 275 -9.68 4.81 22.32
N CYS A 276 -10.58 4.75 21.33
CA CYS A 276 -10.72 5.84 20.36
C CYS A 276 -11.30 7.12 20.98
N VAL A 277 -12.04 7.01 22.09
CA VAL A 277 -12.47 8.17 22.86
C VAL A 277 -11.25 8.80 23.56
N ASP A 278 -10.33 7.99 24.09
CA ASP A 278 -9.12 8.49 24.74
C ASP A 278 -8.29 9.34 23.77
N GLU A 279 -7.99 8.79 22.60
CA GLU A 279 -7.21 9.48 21.57
C GLU A 279 -7.91 10.75 21.06
N PHE A 280 -9.25 10.71 20.92
CA PHE A 280 -10.00 11.89 20.47
C PHE A 280 -10.05 12.99 21.53
N VAL A 281 -10.17 12.66 22.82
CA VAL A 281 -10.11 13.64 23.90
C VAL A 281 -8.69 14.24 24.02
N LYS A 282 -7.63 13.45 23.84
CA LYS A 282 -6.25 13.97 23.74
C LYS A 282 -6.12 14.95 22.57
N LEU A 283 -6.58 14.54 21.38
CA LEU A 283 -6.60 15.39 20.18
C LEU A 283 -7.35 16.70 20.43
N ALA A 284 -8.51 16.66 21.10
CA ALA A 284 -9.31 17.84 21.42
C ALA A 284 -8.56 18.82 22.34
N LYS A 285 -7.74 18.31 23.25
CA LYS A 285 -6.96 19.10 24.20
C LYS A 285 -5.70 19.70 23.58
N GLU A 286 -4.96 18.89 22.83
CA GLU A 286 -3.61 19.21 22.36
C GLU A 286 -3.61 19.82 20.95
N HIS A 287 -4.55 19.40 20.10
CA HIS A 287 -4.65 19.81 18.71
C HIS A 287 -6.11 20.18 18.32
N PRO A 288 -6.75 21.13 19.03
CA PRO A 288 -8.16 21.47 18.85
C PRO A 288 -8.54 21.87 17.42
N ASP A 289 -7.60 22.42 16.64
CA ASP A 289 -7.85 22.85 15.26
C ASP A 289 -8.02 21.69 14.27
N GLN A 290 -7.59 20.48 14.64
CA GLN A 290 -7.77 19.28 13.82
C GLN A 290 -9.16 18.65 13.97
N LEU A 291 -9.94 19.07 14.97
CA LEU A 291 -11.28 18.55 15.20
C LEU A 291 -12.24 19.05 14.12
N LYS A 292 -12.75 18.12 13.32
CA LYS A 292 -13.82 18.38 12.37
C LYS A 292 -15.19 18.29 13.06
N ALA A 293 -16.23 18.80 12.40
CA ALA A 293 -17.60 18.67 12.89
C ALA A 293 -18.07 17.20 12.85
N PRO A 294 -18.96 16.74 13.75
CA PRO A 294 -19.46 15.37 13.76
C PRO A 294 -19.99 14.88 12.41
N ASP A 295 -20.63 15.76 11.64
CA ASP A 295 -21.21 15.46 10.33
C ASP A 295 -20.19 15.25 9.22
N SER A 296 -18.92 15.61 9.44
CA SER A 296 -17.84 15.24 8.52
C SER A 296 -17.37 13.79 8.67
N TYR A 297 -17.73 13.13 9.78
CA TYR A 297 -17.36 11.73 10.05
C TYR A 297 -18.45 10.77 9.56
N VAL A 298 -18.71 10.84 8.26
CA VAL A 298 -19.62 9.96 7.53
C VAL A 298 -18.88 9.43 6.32
N LYS A 299 -18.95 8.12 6.07
CA LYS A 299 -18.39 7.54 4.85
C LYS A 299 -19.11 8.17 3.65
N PRO A 300 -18.40 8.81 2.70
CA PRO A 300 -19.05 9.49 1.58
C PRO A 300 -19.89 8.49 0.79
N VAL A 301 -21.03 8.97 0.29
CA VAL A 301 -21.79 8.24 -0.72
C VAL A 301 -20.98 8.33 -2.00
N SER A 302 -20.37 7.22 -2.42
CA SER A 302 -19.78 7.17 -3.75
C SER A 302 -20.94 7.40 -4.72
N ASP A 303 -21.01 8.58 -5.31
CA ASP A 303 -21.96 8.85 -6.38
C ASP A 303 -21.70 7.80 -7.45
N ALA A 304 -22.61 6.83 -7.56
CA ALA A 304 -22.59 5.87 -8.63
C ALA A 304 -22.65 6.71 -9.90
N LYS A 305 -21.50 6.83 -10.58
CA LYS A 305 -21.37 7.55 -11.85
C LYS A 305 -22.55 7.12 -12.72
N ASP A 306 -23.44 8.08 -12.93
CA ASP A 306 -24.43 8.11 -13.98
C ASP A 306 -23.68 7.83 -15.28
N SER A 307 -23.64 6.55 -15.66
CA SER A 307 -23.17 6.12 -16.97
C SER A 307 -24.23 6.54 -17.97
N GLY A 308 -24.27 7.85 -18.24
CA GLY A 308 -25.06 8.44 -19.31
C GLY A 308 -24.63 7.81 -20.62
N SER A 309 -25.31 6.73 -20.99
CA SER A 309 -25.35 6.21 -22.35
C SER A 309 -25.99 7.29 -23.20
N LYS A 310 -25.14 8.17 -23.74
CA LYS A 310 -25.52 9.09 -24.80
C LYS A 310 -25.79 8.23 -26.04
N GLU A 311 -27.06 7.87 -26.19
CA GLU A 311 -27.63 7.28 -27.39
C GLU A 311 -27.35 8.25 -28.56
N ILE A 312 -26.41 7.86 -29.42
CA ILE A 312 -26.16 8.56 -30.68
C ILE A 312 -27.10 7.92 -31.68
N ASP A 313 -28.28 8.51 -31.84
CA ASP A 313 -29.13 8.27 -33.01
C ASP A 313 -28.36 8.67 -34.28
N ARG A 314 -28.29 7.74 -35.23
CA ARG A 314 -27.86 7.95 -36.61
C ARG A 314 -28.96 7.51 -37.55
#